data_AF-A0A2X4TL54-F1
#
_entry.id   AF-A0A2X4TL54-F1
#
_cell.length_a   1.000
_cell.length_b   1.000
_cell.length_c   1.000
_cell.angle_alpha   90.00
_cell.angle_beta   90.00
_cell.angle_gamma   90.00
#
_symmetry.space_group_name_H-M   'P 1'
#
loop_
_entity.id
_entity.type
_entity.pdbx_description
1 polymer ?
#
loop_
_entity_poly.entity_id
_entity_poly.type
_entity_poly.pdbx_seq_one_letter_code
_entity_poly.pdbx_strand_id
1 'polypeptide(L)'
;MASVCWRRRELASTRSLCAGQQHAGLENLALIPGCVGSSPIQNIGAYGVELQRVCDYVDCIELETGKRLRLSAAECRFGYRDSIFKHEYQDRVAIVAVGLRLSKQWQPILTYGDLTRLDPKMVTAQQVFDAVCHMRTTKLPDPKVHGNAGSFFKNPVVAADIAMELLERFPTRRITLRQTAQ
;
A
#
# COMPACT_ATOMS: atom_id res chain seq x y z
N MET A 1 -18.96 0.81 8.73
CA MET A 1 -17.80 1.23 7.92
C MET A 1 -17.78 2.76 7.84
N ALA A 2 -16.62 3.35 7.62
CA ALA A 2 -16.48 4.78 7.27
C ALA A 2 -15.92 4.88 5.85
N SER A 3 -16.55 5.69 5.00
CA SER A 3 -16.07 5.98 3.65
C SER A 3 -15.32 7.30 3.67
N VAL A 4 -14.06 7.28 3.26
CA VAL A 4 -13.21 8.46 3.21
C VAL A 4 -12.81 8.71 1.76
N CYS A 5 -13.14 9.89 1.24
CA CYS A 5 -12.67 10.33 -0.08
C CYS A 5 -11.36 11.11 0.11
N TRP A 6 -10.26 10.58 -0.41
CA TRP A 6 -8.98 11.28 -0.42
C TRP A 6 -8.79 12.03 -1.74
N ARG A 7 -8.67 13.36 -1.68
CA ARG A 7 -8.41 14.26 -2.81
C ARG A 7 -7.22 15.18 -2.52
N ARG A 8 -6.27 15.28 -3.47
CA ARG A 8 -5.08 16.19 -3.45
C ARG A 8 -4.35 16.31 -2.10
N ARG A 9 -4.26 15.23 -1.33
CA ARG A 9 -3.45 15.18 -0.10
C ARG A 9 -2.19 14.36 -0.34
N GLU A 10 -1.14 14.67 0.41
CA GLU A 10 0.05 13.82 0.51
C GLU A 10 -0.30 12.52 1.25
N LEU A 11 0.28 11.39 0.82
CA LEU A 11 0.14 10.11 1.52
C LEU A 11 0.70 10.16 2.95
N ALA A 12 1.73 10.97 3.17
CA ALA A 12 2.31 11.19 4.49
C ALA A 12 1.35 11.86 5.49
N SER A 13 0.25 12.47 5.04
CA SER A 13 -0.78 13.07 5.92
C SER A 13 -1.64 12.04 6.68
N THR A 14 -1.37 10.74 6.49
CA THR A 14 -1.93 9.62 7.27
C THR A 14 -1.87 9.81 8.78
N ARG A 15 -0.87 10.54 9.30
CA ARG A 15 -0.77 10.91 10.72
C ARG A 15 -2.02 11.62 11.23
N SER A 16 -2.59 12.54 10.45
CA SER A 16 -3.80 13.28 10.81
C SER A 16 -5.06 12.41 10.80
N LEU A 17 -5.02 11.25 10.13
CA LEU A 17 -6.15 10.31 10.07
C LEU A 17 -6.09 9.27 11.20
N CYS A 18 -4.88 8.96 11.67
CA CYS A 18 -4.66 8.08 12.82
C CYS A 18 -4.82 8.83 14.15
N ALA A 19 -4.42 10.12 14.20
CA ALA A 19 -4.58 10.98 15.36
C ALA A 19 -6.07 11.24 15.64
N GLY A 20 -6.63 10.50 16.60
CA GLY A 20 -8.04 10.56 17.01
C GLY A 20 -8.83 9.26 16.86
N GLN A 21 -8.19 8.15 16.44
CA GLN A 21 -8.82 6.83 16.22
C GLN A 21 -10.01 6.79 15.23
N GLN A 22 -10.40 7.92 14.62
CA GLN A 22 -11.60 7.94 13.77
C GLN A 22 -11.42 7.15 12.46
N HIS A 23 -10.18 6.96 11.97
CA HIS A 23 -9.92 6.30 10.68
C HIS A 23 -8.70 5.35 10.73
N ALA A 24 -8.74 4.33 11.59
CA ALA A 24 -7.75 3.24 11.59
C ALA A 24 -7.87 2.33 10.33
N GLY A 25 -6.78 1.69 9.93
CA GLY A 25 -6.66 0.81 8.76
C GLY A 25 -5.61 1.23 7.72
N LEU A 26 -4.87 2.31 7.96
CA LEU A 26 -3.83 2.86 7.07
C LEU A 26 -2.44 2.95 7.72
N GLU A 27 -2.33 2.60 8.98
CA GLU A 27 -1.11 2.69 9.80
C GLU A 27 0.08 1.92 9.21
N ASN A 28 -0.15 0.75 8.61
CA ASN A 28 0.90 -0.02 7.91
C ASN A 28 1.45 0.69 6.67
N LEU A 29 0.68 1.62 6.07
CA LEU A 29 1.05 2.40 4.89
C LEU A 29 1.62 3.78 5.24
N ALA A 30 1.91 4.03 6.52
CA ALA A 30 2.46 5.29 6.99
C ALA A 30 3.81 5.63 6.34
N LEU A 31 4.07 6.94 6.19
CA LEU A 31 5.33 7.49 5.68
C LEU A 31 5.72 7.02 4.26
N ILE A 32 4.76 6.49 3.48
CA ILE A 32 4.95 6.26 2.04
C ILE A 32 4.93 7.63 1.35
N PRO A 33 6.00 8.00 0.59
CA PRO A 33 6.03 9.27 -0.13
C PRO A 33 5.06 9.27 -1.31
N GLY A 34 4.69 10.48 -1.76
CA GLY A 34 3.84 10.68 -2.93
C GLY A 34 2.43 11.15 -2.61
N CYS A 35 1.60 11.18 -3.65
CA CYS A 35 0.24 11.70 -3.59
C CYS A 35 -0.77 10.57 -3.48
N VAL A 36 -1.93 10.86 -2.91
CA VAL A 36 -3.04 9.91 -2.90
C VAL A 36 -3.36 9.39 -4.30
N GLY A 37 -3.37 10.26 -5.31
CA GLY A 37 -3.71 9.88 -6.68
C GLY A 37 -2.76 8.87 -7.29
N SER A 38 -1.50 8.80 -6.85
CA SER A 38 -0.54 7.80 -7.33
C SER A 38 -0.62 6.48 -6.57
N SER A 39 -1.32 6.44 -5.43
CA SER A 39 -1.42 5.24 -4.60
C SER A 39 -2.03 4.01 -5.32
N PRO A 40 -3.06 4.15 -6.18
CA PRO A 40 -3.64 2.99 -6.87
C PRO A 40 -2.75 2.48 -8.00
N ILE A 41 -1.95 3.35 -8.63
CA ILE A 41 -1.18 3.02 -9.84
C ILE A 41 -0.27 1.80 -9.60
N GLN A 42 0.44 1.81 -8.48
CA GLN A 42 1.30 0.69 -8.07
C GLN A 42 0.75 -0.09 -6.89
N ASN A 43 -0.54 0.04 -6.56
CA ASN A 43 -1.15 -0.62 -5.40
C ASN A 43 -0.21 -0.54 -4.16
N ILE A 44 0.01 0.68 -3.65
CA ILE A 44 1.03 0.92 -2.63
C ILE A 44 0.90 -0.09 -1.50
N GLY A 45 2.05 -0.60 -1.02
CA GLY A 45 2.04 -1.63 -0.01
C GLY A 45 3.30 -1.63 0.82
N ALA A 46 3.11 -1.79 2.13
CA ALA A 46 4.16 -1.88 3.11
C ALA A 46 3.67 -2.69 4.32
N TYR A 47 4.60 -3.37 4.98
CA TYR A 47 4.36 -4.06 6.25
C TYR A 47 3.12 -4.98 6.25
N GLY A 48 2.95 -5.78 5.18
CA GLY A 48 1.86 -6.77 5.08
C GLY A 48 0.50 -6.22 4.62
N VAL A 49 0.41 -4.93 4.28
CA VAL A 49 -0.82 -4.30 3.77
C VAL A 49 -0.57 -3.71 2.39
N GLU A 50 -1.56 -3.82 1.51
CA GLU A 50 -1.61 -3.18 0.18
C GLU A 50 -2.90 -2.34 0.07
N LEU A 51 -2.88 -1.29 -0.77
CA LEU A 51 -4.00 -0.37 -0.93
C LEU A 51 -5.31 -1.08 -1.28
N GLN A 52 -5.24 -2.13 -2.11
CA GLN A 52 -6.40 -2.94 -2.51
C GLN A 52 -7.26 -3.43 -1.34
N ARG A 53 -6.68 -3.60 -0.15
CA ARG A 53 -7.39 -4.04 1.06
C ARG A 53 -8.44 -3.04 1.53
N VAL A 54 -8.18 -1.75 1.30
CA VAL A 54 -8.97 -0.62 1.81
C VAL A 54 -9.52 0.25 0.69
N CYS A 55 -9.11 0.05 -0.56
CA CYS A 55 -9.66 0.74 -1.72
C CYS A 55 -11.11 0.31 -1.93
N ASP A 56 -11.99 1.29 -2.10
CA ASP A 56 -13.40 1.10 -2.48
C ASP A 56 -13.56 1.41 -3.97
N TYR A 57 -13.06 2.57 -4.40
CA TYR A 57 -13.10 3.02 -5.79
C TYR A 57 -11.99 4.02 -6.10
N VAL A 58 -11.76 4.27 -7.39
CA VAL A 58 -10.89 5.32 -7.92
C VAL A 58 -11.68 6.17 -8.92
N ASP A 59 -11.75 7.48 -8.67
CA ASP A 59 -12.33 8.44 -9.61
C ASP A 59 -11.25 8.94 -10.57
N CYS A 60 -11.59 8.94 -11.85
CA CYS A 60 -10.73 9.34 -12.94
C CYS A 60 -11.43 10.32 -13.89
N ILE A 61 -10.64 11.07 -14.65
CA ILE A 61 -11.08 11.83 -15.82
C ILE A 61 -10.35 11.26 -17.03
N GLU A 62 -11.09 10.85 -18.06
CA GLU A 62 -10.51 10.50 -19.36
C GLU A 62 -9.97 11.76 -20.03
N LEU A 63 -8.70 11.74 -20.42
CA LEU A 63 -7.98 12.93 -20.88
C LEU A 63 -8.46 13.43 -22.23
N GLU A 64 -8.83 12.52 -23.13
CA GLU A 64 -9.28 12.85 -24.48
C GLU A 64 -10.67 13.51 -24.49
N THR A 65 -11.59 13.00 -23.66
CA THR A 65 -13.01 13.39 -23.71
C THR A 65 -13.43 14.28 -22.53
N GLY A 66 -12.63 14.35 -21.47
CA GLY A 66 -13.00 15.00 -20.20
C GLY A 66 -14.06 14.23 -19.39
N LYS A 67 -14.47 13.03 -19.82
CA LYS A 67 -15.50 12.24 -19.15
C LYS A 67 -15.02 11.72 -17.81
N ARG A 68 -15.91 11.75 -16.81
CA ARG A 68 -15.64 11.18 -15.49
C ARG A 68 -15.90 9.68 -15.50
N LEU A 69 -14.97 8.94 -14.92
CA LEU A 69 -15.02 7.50 -14.76
C LEU A 69 -14.83 7.17 -13.29
N ARG A 70 -15.53 6.15 -12.79
CA ARG A 70 -15.28 5.57 -11.47
C ARG A 70 -15.03 4.09 -11.65
N LEU A 71 -13.87 3.64 -11.21
CA LEU A 71 -13.52 2.21 -11.19
C LEU A 71 -13.66 1.71 -9.75
N SER A 72 -14.39 0.61 -9.57
CA SER A 72 -14.37 -0.16 -8.34
C SER A 72 -12.98 -0.75 -8.08
N ALA A 73 -12.71 -1.17 -6.84
CA ALA A 73 -11.44 -1.84 -6.51
C ALA A 73 -11.17 -3.09 -7.37
N ALA A 74 -12.22 -3.83 -7.77
CA ALA A 74 -12.11 -4.98 -8.66
C ALA A 74 -11.71 -4.57 -10.09
N GLU A 75 -12.34 -3.52 -10.63
CA GLU A 75 -12.02 -2.99 -11.96
C GLU A 75 -10.62 -2.36 -12.03
N CYS A 76 -10.05 -1.94 -10.89
CA CYS A 76 -8.68 -1.47 -10.81
C CYS A 76 -7.64 -2.59 -11.05
N ARG A 77 -8.05 -3.86 -10.98
CA ARG A 77 -7.19 -5.05 -11.21
C ARG A 77 -5.86 -4.98 -10.47
N PHE A 78 -5.92 -4.70 -9.17
CA PHE A 78 -4.72 -4.55 -8.34
C PHE A 78 -3.89 -5.83 -8.29
N GLY A 79 -2.58 -5.66 -8.37
CA GLY A 79 -1.59 -6.73 -8.21
C GLY A 79 -0.34 -6.24 -7.49
N TYR A 80 0.70 -7.07 -7.43
CA TYR A 80 1.97 -6.68 -6.79
C TYR A 80 2.65 -5.55 -7.57
N ARG A 81 2.65 -4.33 -7.00
CA ARG A 81 3.20 -3.15 -7.67
C ARG A 81 2.59 -2.95 -9.07
N ASP A 82 1.28 -3.21 -9.16
CA ASP A 82 0.57 -3.27 -10.42
C ASP A 82 -0.92 -2.92 -10.29
N SER A 83 -1.49 -2.41 -11.38
CA SER A 83 -2.91 -2.10 -11.55
C SER A 83 -3.21 -1.84 -13.02
N ILE A 84 -4.49 -1.72 -13.38
CA ILE A 84 -4.92 -1.30 -14.72
C ILE A 84 -4.34 0.06 -15.17
N PHE A 85 -4.00 0.95 -14.23
CA PHE A 85 -3.42 2.27 -14.50
C PHE A 85 -1.98 2.23 -15.00
N LYS A 86 -1.32 1.06 -14.97
CA LYS A 86 -0.01 0.84 -15.59
C LYS A 86 -0.08 0.18 -16.96
N HIS A 87 -1.30 -0.11 -17.41
CA HIS A 87 -1.58 -0.84 -18.64
C HIS A 87 -2.58 -0.01 -19.45
N GLU A 88 -3.81 -0.50 -19.58
CA GLU A 88 -4.87 0.09 -20.41
C GLU A 88 -5.15 1.57 -20.14
N TYR A 89 -4.92 2.05 -18.91
CA TYR A 89 -5.26 3.42 -18.50
C TYR A 89 -4.05 4.36 -18.30
N GLN A 90 -2.82 3.93 -18.56
CA GLN A 90 -1.60 4.70 -18.22
C GLN A 90 -1.59 6.14 -18.75
N ASP A 91 -1.92 6.33 -20.03
CA ASP A 91 -1.89 7.65 -20.67
C ASP A 91 -3.29 8.16 -21.04
N ARG A 92 -4.34 7.44 -20.62
CA ARG A 92 -5.73 7.74 -20.99
C ARG A 92 -6.51 8.47 -19.92
N VAL A 93 -6.12 8.31 -18.64
CA VAL A 93 -6.89 8.87 -17.53
C VAL A 93 -6.02 9.60 -16.52
N ALA A 94 -6.57 10.65 -15.91
CA ALA A 94 -6.01 11.26 -14.71
C ALA A 94 -6.83 10.85 -13.48
N ILE A 95 -6.17 10.30 -12.46
CA ILE A 95 -6.80 10.00 -11.17
C ILE A 95 -7.06 11.31 -10.41
N VAL A 96 -8.31 11.54 -10.01
CA VAL A 96 -8.74 12.77 -9.32
C VAL A 96 -9.22 12.55 -7.89
N ALA A 97 -9.61 11.32 -7.53
CA ALA A 97 -9.91 10.96 -6.15
C ALA A 97 -9.75 9.45 -5.92
N VAL A 98 -9.51 9.07 -4.67
CA VAL A 98 -9.53 7.67 -4.23
C VAL A 98 -10.51 7.53 -3.08
N GLY A 99 -11.45 6.60 -3.21
CA GLY A 99 -12.38 6.21 -2.16
C GLY A 99 -11.81 5.07 -1.34
N LEU A 100 -11.74 5.26 -0.03
CA LEU A 100 -11.28 4.24 0.93
C LEU A 100 -12.43 3.79 1.82
N ARG A 101 -12.46 2.50 2.11
CA ARG A 101 -13.42 1.85 3.01
C ARG A 101 -12.68 1.31 4.23
N LEU A 102 -12.86 1.98 5.36
CA LEU A 102 -12.20 1.64 6.61
C LEU A 102 -13.18 0.97 7.59
N SER A 103 -12.74 -0.10 8.23
CA SER A 103 -13.54 -0.81 9.23
C SER A 103 -13.59 -0.02 10.53
N LYS A 104 -14.77 0.09 11.14
CA LYS A 104 -14.93 0.62 12.50
C LYS A 104 -14.47 -0.39 13.56
N GLN A 105 -14.57 -1.68 13.23
CA GLN A 105 -13.99 -2.77 14.01
C GLN A 105 -12.58 -2.99 13.49
N TRP A 106 -11.65 -2.20 14.02
CA TRP A 106 -10.26 -2.26 13.60
C TRP A 106 -9.61 -3.59 14.01
N GLN A 107 -8.76 -4.12 13.15
CA GLN A 107 -7.95 -5.32 13.39
C GLN A 107 -6.51 -5.03 12.95
N PRO A 108 -5.52 -5.18 13.84
CA PRO A 108 -4.14 -4.86 13.51
C PRO A 108 -3.51 -5.88 12.56
N ILE A 109 -2.69 -5.42 11.62
CA ILE A 109 -1.90 -6.28 10.73
C ILE A 109 -0.45 -6.30 11.20
N LEU A 110 -0.07 -7.39 11.84
CA LEU A 110 1.18 -7.54 12.58
C LEU A 110 2.12 -8.60 11.98
N THR A 111 1.91 -8.98 10.71
CA THR A 111 2.58 -10.14 10.10
C THR A 111 4.00 -9.86 9.60
N TYR A 112 4.53 -8.65 9.78
CA TYR A 112 5.78 -8.22 9.16
C TYR A 112 6.79 -7.60 10.15
N GLY A 113 8.02 -8.12 10.11
CA GLY A 113 9.17 -7.51 10.79
C GLY A 113 8.94 -7.33 12.29
N ASP A 114 9.25 -6.13 12.81
CA ASP A 114 9.13 -5.86 14.24
C ASP A 114 7.68 -5.76 14.73
N LEU A 115 6.69 -5.65 13.81
CA LEU A 115 5.27 -5.65 14.19
C LEU A 115 4.82 -6.98 14.79
N THR A 116 5.47 -8.10 14.46
CA THR A 116 5.11 -9.42 14.98
C THR A 116 5.31 -9.55 16.49
N ARG A 117 6.01 -8.58 17.11
CA ARG A 117 6.28 -8.54 18.56
C ARG A 117 5.20 -7.79 19.34
N LEU A 118 4.28 -7.10 18.65
CA LEU A 118 3.20 -6.36 19.29
C LEU A 118 2.08 -7.32 19.68
N ASP A 119 1.47 -7.12 20.85
CA ASP A 119 0.32 -7.91 21.30
C ASP A 119 -0.94 -7.51 20.50
N PRO A 120 -1.54 -8.41 19.69
CA PRO A 120 -2.73 -8.12 18.90
C PRO A 120 -3.93 -7.65 19.72
N LYS A 121 -4.01 -8.00 21.02
CA LYS A 121 -5.15 -7.66 21.89
C LYS A 121 -5.04 -6.28 22.51
N MET A 122 -3.83 -5.76 22.66
CA MET A 122 -3.57 -4.49 23.35
C MET A 122 -3.06 -3.38 22.45
N VAL A 123 -2.48 -3.74 21.30
CA VAL A 123 -1.88 -2.78 20.38
C VAL A 123 -2.94 -1.82 19.85
N THR A 124 -2.57 -0.56 19.69
CA THR A 124 -3.38 0.49 19.07
C THR A 124 -2.87 0.82 17.67
N ALA A 125 -3.73 1.38 16.81
CA ALA A 125 -3.33 1.82 15.47
C ALA A 125 -2.18 2.85 15.52
N GLN A 126 -2.13 3.69 16.57
CA GLN A 126 -1.05 4.65 16.78
C GLN A 126 0.28 3.95 17.07
N GLN A 127 0.30 2.91 17.91
CA GLN A 127 1.52 2.13 18.18
C GLN A 127 2.04 1.43 16.92
N VAL A 128 1.14 0.89 16.08
CA VAL A 128 1.53 0.32 14.77
C VAL A 128 2.11 1.41 13.86
N PHE A 129 1.45 2.58 13.76
CA PHE A 129 1.93 3.72 12.99
C PHE A 129 3.34 4.14 13.43
N ASP A 130 3.56 4.29 14.74
CA ASP A 130 4.85 4.72 15.31
C ASP A 130 5.95 3.68 15.03
N ALA A 131 5.65 2.38 15.20
CA ALA A 131 6.57 1.30 14.88
C ALA A 131 6.93 1.27 13.39
N VAL A 132 5.95 1.47 12.51
CA VAL A 132 6.16 1.58 11.05
C VAL A 132 7.05 2.77 10.71
N CYS A 133 6.76 3.94 11.28
CA CYS A 133 7.57 5.13 11.06
C CYS A 133 9.02 4.91 11.49
N HIS A 134 9.23 4.35 12.68
CA HIS A 134 10.56 4.02 13.20
C HIS A 134 11.32 3.03 12.29
N MET A 135 10.68 1.96 11.84
CA MET A 135 11.31 1.01 10.92
C MET A 135 11.66 1.65 9.57
N ARG A 136 10.84 2.60 9.08
CA ARG A 136 11.11 3.30 7.81
C ARG A 136 12.28 4.26 7.94
N THR A 137 12.31 5.09 8.98
CA THR A 137 13.36 6.10 9.17
C THR A 137 14.72 5.47 9.49
N THR A 138 14.75 4.29 10.10
CA THR A 138 16.00 3.56 10.38
C THR A 138 16.56 2.82 9.17
N LYS A 139 15.71 2.34 8.24
CA LYS A 139 16.13 1.50 7.11
C LYS A 139 16.22 2.23 5.78
N LEU A 140 15.45 3.30 5.58
CA LEU A 140 15.33 3.97 4.29
C LEU A 140 16.11 5.29 4.30
N PRO A 141 16.97 5.56 3.31
CA PRO A 141 17.65 6.85 3.19
C PRO A 141 16.63 7.96 2.92
N ASP A 142 16.76 9.08 3.63
CA ASP A 142 15.90 10.24 3.42
C ASP A 142 16.18 10.84 2.02
N PRO A 143 15.17 10.92 1.12
CA PRO A 143 15.31 11.55 -0.19
C PRO A 143 15.81 13.00 -0.15
N LYS A 144 15.59 13.73 0.96
CA LYS A 144 16.07 15.10 1.16
C LYS A 144 17.57 15.17 1.42
N VAL A 145 18.18 14.07 1.89
CA VAL A 145 19.62 13.96 2.14
C VAL A 145 20.30 13.29 0.94
N HIS A 146 19.74 12.17 0.48
CA HIS A 146 20.23 11.42 -0.68
C HIS A 146 19.07 11.10 -1.61
N GLY A 147 19.08 11.73 -2.80
CA GLY A 147 18.06 11.53 -3.81
C GLY A 147 17.83 10.05 -4.13
N ASN A 148 16.63 9.56 -3.86
CA ASN A 148 16.22 8.19 -4.14
C ASN A 148 14.71 8.12 -4.41
N ALA A 149 14.29 7.06 -5.11
CA ALA A 149 12.87 6.79 -5.41
C ALA A 149 12.34 5.59 -4.61
N GLY A 150 12.93 5.30 -3.44
CA GLY A 150 12.66 4.09 -2.67
C GLY A 150 13.25 2.82 -3.31
N SER A 151 12.57 1.68 -3.17
CA SER A 151 13.01 0.41 -3.75
C SER A 151 13.03 0.48 -5.28
N PHE A 152 14.22 0.42 -5.86
CA PHE A 152 14.41 0.51 -7.31
C PHE A 152 13.91 -0.75 -8.04
N PHE A 153 14.10 -1.92 -7.43
CA PHE A 153 13.65 -3.21 -7.97
C PHE A 153 12.38 -3.68 -7.27
N LYS A 154 11.49 -4.31 -8.03
CA LYS A 154 10.44 -5.17 -7.45
C LYS A 154 11.08 -6.45 -6.91
N ASN A 155 10.45 -7.05 -5.90
CA ASN A 155 10.81 -8.41 -5.52
C ASN A 155 10.35 -9.36 -6.63
N PRO A 156 11.23 -10.19 -7.22
CA PRO A 156 10.82 -11.09 -8.28
C PRO A 156 9.80 -12.11 -7.76
N VAL A 157 8.72 -12.30 -8.50
CA VAL A 157 7.75 -13.36 -8.27
C VAL A 157 8.08 -14.48 -9.24
N VAL A 158 8.41 -15.65 -8.72
CA VAL A 158 8.84 -16.82 -9.49
C VAL A 158 7.90 -18.00 -9.25
N ALA A 159 7.90 -18.95 -10.18
CA ALA A 159 7.15 -20.20 -10.02
C ALA A 159 7.73 -21.04 -8.86
N ALA A 160 6.90 -21.95 -8.33
CA ALA A 160 7.22 -22.71 -7.12
C ALA A 160 8.44 -23.64 -7.30
N ASP A 161 8.57 -24.23 -8.48
CA ASP A 161 9.73 -25.03 -8.89
C ASP A 161 11.03 -24.23 -8.86
N ILE A 162 11.04 -23.03 -9.45
CA ILE A 162 12.19 -22.11 -9.42
C ILE A 162 12.51 -21.70 -7.97
N ALA A 163 11.48 -21.43 -7.16
CA ALA A 163 11.68 -21.09 -5.75
C ALA A 163 12.33 -22.24 -4.96
N MET A 164 11.92 -23.48 -5.20
CA MET A 164 12.52 -24.67 -4.56
C MET A 164 13.97 -24.85 -4.98
N GLU A 165 14.28 -24.74 -6.28
CA GLU A 165 15.67 -24.81 -6.78
C GLU A 165 16.55 -23.74 -6.12
N LEU A 166 16.05 -22.51 -5.99
CA LEU A 166 16.76 -21.42 -5.33
C LEU A 166 17.00 -21.67 -3.84
N LEU A 167 16.07 -22.32 -3.13
CA LEU A 167 16.23 -22.66 -1.71
C LEU A 167 17.25 -23.78 -1.51
N GLU A 168 17.30 -24.75 -2.41
CA GLU A 168 18.33 -25.80 -2.38
C GLU A 168 19.72 -25.20 -2.61
N ARG A 169 19.85 -24.31 -3.60
CA ARG A 169 21.14 -23.67 -3.94
C ARG A 169 21.56 -22.58 -2.96
N PHE A 170 20.60 -21.89 -2.34
CA PHE A 170 20.85 -20.77 -1.42
C PHE A 170 19.98 -20.87 -0.15
N PRO A 171 20.27 -21.80 0.78
CA PRO A 171 19.39 -22.15 1.90
C PRO A 171 19.15 -21.03 2.93
N THR A 172 20.01 -20.01 2.97
CA THR A 172 19.85 -18.86 3.87
C THR A 172 19.02 -17.72 3.28
N ARG A 173 18.61 -17.79 2.01
CA ARG A 173 17.78 -16.75 1.39
C ARG A 173 16.35 -16.85 1.89
N ARG A 174 15.80 -15.70 2.27
CA ARG A 174 14.38 -15.58 2.62
C ARG A 174 13.54 -15.55 1.34
N ILE A 175 12.78 -16.61 1.11
CA ILE A 175 11.70 -16.62 0.12
C ILE A 175 10.37 -16.53 0.88
N THR A 176 9.55 -15.55 0.52
CA THR A 176 8.22 -15.37 1.11
C THR A 176 7.18 -15.96 0.17
N LEU A 177 6.39 -16.91 0.66
CA LEU A 177 5.23 -17.42 -0.07
C LEU A 177 4.19 -16.31 -0.20
N ARG A 178 3.84 -15.97 -1.43
CA ARG A 178 2.75 -15.04 -1.73
C ARG A 178 1.52 -15.87 -2.01
N GLN A 179 0.54 -15.82 -1.12
CA GLN A 179 -0.80 -16.33 -1.45
C GLN A 179 -1.35 -15.41 -2.53
N THR A 180 -1.56 -15.93 -3.75
CA THR A 180 -2.36 -15.24 -4.76
C THR A 180 -3.76 -15.05 -4.20
N ALA A 181 -4.24 -13.80 -4.16
CA ALA A 181 -5.65 -13.55 -3.90
C ALA A 181 -6.46 -14.30 -4.97
N GLN A 182 -7.34 -15.20 -4.52
CA GLN A 182 -8.41 -15.74 -5.37
C GLN A 182 -9.40 -14.64 -5.69
#